data_AF-A0A3M4TVS2-F1
#
_entry.id   AF-A0A3M4TVS2-F1
#
_cell.length_a   1.000
_cell.length_b   1.000
_cell.length_c   1.000
_cell.angle_alpha   90.00
_cell.angle_beta   90.00
_cell.angle_gamma   90.00
#
_symmetry.space_group_name_H-M   'P 1'
#
loop_
_entity.id
_entity.type
_entity.pdbx_description
1 polymer ?
#
loop_
_entity_poly.entity_id
_entity_poly.type
_entity_poly.pdbx_seq_one_letter_code
_entity_poly.pdbx_strand_id
1 'polypeptide(L)' 'MKTVSKPLQNSTSWADTLKARKAHLAALLKTINATSVKVSQIQMLTIKAIKAEMAHIESQLIRRK' A
#
# COMPACT_ATOMS: atom_id res chain seq x y z
N MET A 1 -40.12 12.80 -12.96
CA MET A 1 -38.94 11.92 -12.92
C MET A 1 -37.86 12.65 -12.13
N LYS A 2 -37.50 12.18 -10.92
CA LYS A 2 -36.43 12.79 -10.12
C LYS A 2 -35.20 11.89 -10.21
N THR A 3 -34.19 12.30 -10.95
CA THR A 3 -32.89 11.64 -10.98
C THR A 3 -32.19 11.96 -9.66
N VAL A 4 -32.19 11.00 -8.73
CA VAL A 4 -31.29 11.01 -7.58
C VAL A 4 -29.89 10.74 -8.13
N SER A 5 -29.14 11.81 -8.40
CA SER A 5 -27.70 11.71 -8.55
C SER A 5 -27.12 11.31 -7.19
N LYS A 6 -26.91 10.00 -7.01
CA LYS A 6 -26.09 9.50 -5.90
C LYS A 6 -24.77 10.29 -5.96
N PRO A 7 -24.31 10.89 -4.85
CA PRO A 7 -22.94 11.35 -4.80
C PRO A 7 -22.09 10.11 -5.09
N LEU A 8 -21.32 10.17 -6.17
CA LEU A 8 -20.29 9.19 -6.46
C LEU A 8 -19.48 9.10 -5.15
N GLN A 9 -19.56 7.97 -4.43
CA GLN A 9 -18.97 7.80 -3.10
C GLN A 9 -17.46 7.63 -3.24
N ASN A 10 -16.81 8.69 -3.72
CA ASN A 10 -15.39 8.78 -4.06
C ASN A 10 -14.53 8.94 -2.82
N SER A 11 -15.15 9.07 -1.65
CA SER A 11 -14.47 9.18 -0.38
C SER A 11 -14.03 7.79 0.06
N THR A 12 -13.08 7.17 -0.68
CA THR A 12 -12.21 6.19 -0.04
C THR A 12 -11.59 6.94 1.13
N SER A 13 -11.86 6.50 2.37
CA SER A 13 -11.31 7.22 3.52
C SER A 13 -9.79 7.21 3.39
N TRP A 14 -9.13 8.26 3.84
CA TRP A 14 -7.67 8.33 3.80
C TRP A 14 -7.02 7.08 4.45
N ALA A 15 -7.65 6.55 5.51
CA ALA A 15 -7.24 5.30 6.14
C ALA A 15 -7.40 4.09 5.22
N ASP A 16 -8.47 4.01 4.42
CA ASP A 16 -8.69 2.92 3.48
C ASP A 16 -7.73 3.01 2.28
N THR A 17 -7.40 4.22 1.81
CA THR A 17 -6.34 4.44 0.82
C THR A 17 -4.99 3.94 1.34
N LEU A 18 -4.65 4.25 2.60
CA LEU A 18 -3.41 3.75 3.22
C LEU A 18 -3.38 2.23 3.38
N LYS A 19 -4.49 1.61 3.80
CA LYS A 19 -4.60 0.15 3.88
C LYS A 19 -4.43 -0.50 2.51
N ALA A 20 -5.09 0.03 1.48
CA ALA A 20 -4.97 -0.46 0.11
C ALA A 20 -3.51 -0.36 -0.40
N ARG A 21 -2.85 0.77 -0.12
CA ARG A 21 -1.43 0.96 -0.47
C ARG A 21 -0.52 -0.03 0.27
N LYS A 22 -0.74 -0.26 1.56
CA LYS A 22 0.01 -1.27 2.34
C LYS A 22 -0.19 -2.69 1.77
N ALA A 23 -1.41 -3.06 1.41
CA ALA A 23 -1.72 -4.36 0.81
C ALA A 23 -1.01 -4.54 -0.55
N HIS A 24 -1.02 -3.51 -1.39
CA HIS A 24 -0.30 -3.53 -2.66
C HIS A 24 1.22 -3.69 -2.47
N LEU A 25 1.82 -2.96 -1.53
CA LEU A 25 3.25 -3.08 -1.19
C LEU A 25 3.61 -4.49 -0.69
N ALA A 26 2.74 -5.11 0.10
CA ALA A 26 2.94 -6.49 0.56
C ALA A 26 2.92 -7.50 -0.60
N ALA A 27 2.01 -7.31 -1.57
CA ALA A 27 1.96 -8.13 -2.78
C ALA A 27 3.24 -7.98 -3.62
N LEU A 28 3.72 -6.75 -3.84
CA LEU A 28 4.99 -6.50 -4.54
C LEU A 28 6.18 -7.18 -3.86
N LEU A 29 6.26 -7.09 -2.53
CA LEU A 29 7.33 -7.75 -1.77
C LEU A 29 7.29 -9.27 -1.97
N LYS A 30 6.10 -9.88 -1.96
CA LYS A 30 5.94 -11.31 -2.21
C LYS A 30 6.41 -11.70 -3.61
N THR A 31 6.07 -10.90 -4.63
CA THR A 31 6.50 -11.13 -6.02
C THR A 31 8.02 -11.04 -6.17
N ILE A 32 8.66 -10.04 -5.54
CA ILE A 32 10.12 -9.88 -5.57
C ILE A 32 10.82 -11.06 -4.89
N ASN A 33 10.28 -11.53 -3.75
CA ASN A 33 10.85 -12.67 -3.03
C ASN A 33 10.62 -14.00 -3.76
N ALA A 34 9.52 -14.16 -4.49
CA ALA A 34 9.20 -15.38 -5.23
C ALA A 34 10.05 -15.55 -6.50
N THR A 35 10.57 -14.46 -7.05
CA THR A 35 11.26 -14.46 -8.35
C THR A 35 12.77 -14.69 -8.26
N SER A 36 13.38 -14.69 -7.07
CA SER A 36 14.83 -14.62 -6.96
C SER A 36 15.45 -15.73 -6.10
N VAL A 37 16.29 -16.57 -6.72
CA VAL A 37 17.20 -17.52 -6.04
C VAL A 37 18.38 -16.79 -5.39
N LYS A 38 18.73 -15.59 -5.88
CA LYS A 38 19.78 -14.73 -5.34
C LYS A 38 19.36 -13.26 -5.41
N VAL A 39 19.07 -12.67 -4.26
CA VAL A 39 18.65 -11.27 -4.16
C VAL A 39 19.79 -10.36 -4.66
N SER A 40 19.55 -9.65 -5.77
CA SER A 40 20.51 -8.66 -6.28
C SER A 40 20.57 -7.44 -5.37
N GLN A 41 21.64 -6.64 -5.47
CA GLN A 41 21.77 -5.42 -4.68
C GLN A 41 20.61 -4.44 -4.92
N ILE A 42 20.13 -4.34 -6.17
CA ILE A 42 18.95 -3.54 -6.51
C ILE A 42 17.71 -4.12 -5.83
N GLN A 43 17.51 -5.44 -5.87
CA GLN A 43 16.39 -6.08 -5.19
C GLN A 43 16.44 -5.86 -3.67
N MET A 44 17.61 -5.93 -3.04
CA MET A 44 17.77 -5.62 -1.60
C MET A 44 17.38 -4.18 -1.28
N LEU A 45 17.83 -3.20 -2.08
CA LEU A 45 17.49 -1.79 -1.89
C LEU A 45 15.98 -1.58 -2.06
N THR A 46 15.36 -2.19 -3.07
CA THR A 46 13.92 -2.15 -3.30
C THR A 46 13.13 -2.77 -2.13
N ILE A 47 13.55 -3.94 -1.63
CA ILE A 47 12.93 -4.58 -0.46
C ILE A 47 13.02 -3.67 0.77
N LYS A 48 14.17 -3.04 1.00
CA LYS A 48 14.36 -2.11 2.14
C LYS A 48 13.44 -0.90 2.02
N ALA A 49 13.32 -0.31 0.83
CA ALA A 49 12.44 0.82 0.58
C ALA A 49 10.96 0.46 0.78
N ILE A 50 10.51 -0.70 0.27
CA ILE A 50 9.13 -1.18 0.45
C ILE A 50 8.81 -1.39 1.93
N LYS A 51 9.71 -2.03 2.69
CA LYS A 51 9.54 -2.23 4.13
C LYS A 51 9.47 -0.90 4.90
N ALA A 52 10.30 0.07 4.54
CA ALA A 52 10.29 1.39 5.16
C ALA A 52 8.98 2.14 4.87
N GLU A 53 8.47 2.09 3.64
CA GLU A 53 7.20 2.71 3.28
C GLU A 53 6.02 2.05 4.03
N MET A 54 6.02 0.72 4.16
CA MET A 54 4.99 0.02 4.95
C MET A 54 5.01 0.44 6.42
N ALA A 55 6.19 0.59 7.04
CA ALA A 55 6.32 1.07 8.42
C ALA A 55 5.89 2.54 8.57
N HIS A 56 6.16 3.36 7.55
CA HIS A 56 5.68 4.75 7.50
C HIS A 56 4.16 4.82 7.44
N ILE A 57 3.53 4.01 6.58
CA ILE A 57 2.07 3.90 6.49
C ILE A 57 1.46 3.44 7.82
N GLU A 58 2.08 2.46 8.49
CA GLU A 58 1.63 2.02 9.81
C GLU A 58 1.63 3.16 10.84
N SER A 59 2.72 3.93 10.85
CA SER A 59 2.87 5.09 11.73
C SER A 59 1.81 6.16 11.43
N GLN A 60 1.48 6.38 10.16
CA GLN A 60 0.42 7.30 9.76
C GLN A 60 -0.96 6.84 10.24
N LEU A 61 -1.27 5.54 10.11
CA LEU A 61 -2.53 4.96 10.57
C LEU A 61 -2.67 5.03 12.09
N ILE A 62 -1.59 4.83 12.84
CA ILE A 62 -1.58 4.91 14.32
C ILE A 62 -1.73 6.35 14.78
N ARG A 63 -1.02 7.32 14.18
CA ARG A 63 -1.05 8.74 14.58
C ARG A 63 -2.41 9.42 14.39
N ARG A 64 -3.29 8.86 13.54
CA ARG A 64 -4.61 9.42 13.24
C ARG A 64 -5.77 8.55 13.76
N LYS A 65 -5.47 7.55 14.58
CA LYS A 65 -6.44 6.74 15.32
C LYS A 65 -6.78 7.40 16.64
#